data_AF-A0A957N6D6-F1
#
_entry.id   AF-A0A957N6D6-F1
#
_cell.length_a   1.000
_cell.length_b   1.000
_cell.length_c   1.000
_cell.angle_alpha   90.00
_cell.angle_beta   90.00
_cell.angle_gamma   90.00
#
_symmetry.space_group_name_H-M   'P 1'
#
loop_
_entity.id
_entity.type
_entity.pdbx_description
1 polymer ?
#
loop_
_entity_poly.entity_id
_entity_poly.type
_entity_poly.pdbx_seq_one_letter_code
_entity_poly.pdbx_strand_id
1 'polypeptide(L)'
;MPSEITYRIRIKPGLYHGYDNRHKPGDELVVGAQEYHAFRDKFILLERIDPADETAVSAFELTDKASVEEIMHAVNDGLITAEDALTFEKARKRPRVTLVAQLETAVHKAIEDGA
;
A
#
# COMPACT_ATOMS: atom_id res chain seq x y z
N MET A 1 -14.18 5.64 2.56
CA MET A 1 -14.80 4.29 2.52
C MET A 1 -13.73 3.33 3.00
N PRO A 2 -14.00 2.38 3.92
CA PRO A 2 -12.96 1.44 4.33
C PRO A 2 -12.56 0.65 3.09
N SER A 3 -11.29 0.74 2.74
CA SER A 3 -10.77 -0.01 1.62
C SER A 3 -10.89 -1.49 1.97
N GLU A 4 -11.73 -2.23 1.26
CA GLU A 4 -12.03 -3.64 1.55
C GLU A 4 -11.01 -4.57 0.88
N ILE A 5 -10.60 -5.62 1.59
CA ILE A 5 -9.70 -6.65 1.04
C ILE A 5 -10.33 -7.26 -0.21
N THR A 6 -9.60 -7.21 -1.31
CA THR A 6 -9.98 -7.84 -2.58
C THR A 6 -9.03 -8.97 -2.94
N TYR A 7 -9.46 -9.84 -3.83
CA TYR A 7 -8.71 -11.01 -4.26
C TYR A 7 -8.75 -11.08 -5.77
N ARG A 8 -7.57 -11.14 -6.39
CA ARG A 8 -7.44 -11.51 -7.80
C ARG A 8 -7.51 -13.02 -7.89
N ILE A 9 -8.50 -13.51 -8.60
CA ILE A 9 -8.78 -14.93 -8.76
C ILE A 9 -8.85 -15.30 -10.23
N ARG A 10 -8.72 -16.59 -10.50
CA ARG A 10 -9.03 -17.20 -11.78
C ARG A 10 -10.11 -18.26 -11.60
N ILE A 11 -11.09 -18.31 -12.49
CA ILE A 11 -12.14 -19.33 -12.43
C ILE A 11 -11.55 -20.67 -12.84
N LYS A 12 -11.80 -21.72 -12.04
CA LYS A 12 -11.31 -23.07 -12.36
C LYS A 12 -11.87 -23.56 -13.71
N PRO A 13 -11.12 -24.40 -14.44
CA PRO A 13 -11.61 -25.03 -15.66
C PRO A 13 -12.95 -25.77 -15.44
N GLY A 14 -13.88 -25.63 -16.38
CA GLY A 14 -15.21 -26.25 -16.33
C GLY A 14 -16.23 -25.54 -15.45
N LEU A 15 -15.90 -24.44 -14.77
CA LEU A 15 -16.82 -23.68 -13.92
C LEU A 15 -17.10 -22.28 -14.48
N TYR A 16 -18.32 -21.80 -14.24
CA TYR A 16 -18.76 -20.45 -14.58
C TYR A 16 -19.08 -19.66 -13.31
N HIS A 17 -18.98 -18.33 -13.39
CA HIS A 17 -19.22 -17.43 -12.27
C HIS A 17 -19.97 -16.16 -12.67
N GLY A 18 -20.64 -15.53 -11.70
CA GLY A 18 -21.44 -14.31 -11.86
C GLY A 18 -22.88 -14.57 -12.30
N TYR A 19 -23.69 -13.50 -12.29
CA TYR A 19 -25.07 -13.54 -12.76
C TYR A 19 -25.11 -13.96 -14.23
N ASP A 20 -25.98 -14.91 -14.55
CA ASP A 20 -26.14 -15.50 -15.89
C ASP A 20 -24.86 -16.10 -16.51
N ASN A 21 -23.94 -16.61 -15.67
CA ASN A 21 -22.69 -17.25 -16.12
C ASN A 21 -21.82 -16.36 -17.03
N ARG A 22 -21.87 -15.04 -16.81
CA ARG A 22 -21.11 -14.06 -17.60
C ARG A 22 -19.59 -14.27 -17.60
N HIS A 23 -19.05 -14.95 -16.58
CA HIS A 23 -17.62 -15.27 -16.49
C HIS A 23 -17.36 -16.75 -16.75
N LYS A 24 -16.43 -17.00 -17.66
CA LYS A 24 -16.13 -18.32 -18.21
C LYS A 24 -14.96 -18.99 -17.48
N PRO A 25 -14.80 -20.32 -17.63
CA PRO A 25 -13.66 -21.01 -17.07
C PRO A 25 -12.35 -20.41 -17.56
N GLY A 26 -11.45 -20.13 -16.63
CA GLY A 26 -10.14 -19.54 -16.92
C GLY A 26 -10.10 -18.01 -16.93
N ASP A 27 -11.23 -17.31 -16.81
CA ASP A 27 -11.27 -15.85 -16.67
C ASP A 27 -10.66 -15.42 -15.33
N GLU A 28 -9.96 -14.29 -15.35
CA GLU A 28 -9.43 -13.63 -14.16
C GLU A 28 -10.36 -12.51 -13.70
N LEU A 29 -10.62 -12.44 -12.40
CA LEU A 29 -11.53 -11.46 -11.78
C LEU A 29 -10.92 -10.91 -10.50
N VAL A 30 -11.29 -9.69 -10.15
CA VAL A 30 -11.07 -9.13 -8.82
C VAL A 30 -12.39 -9.18 -8.08
N VAL A 31 -12.42 -9.89 -6.95
CA VAL A 31 -13.62 -10.08 -6.13
C VAL A 31 -13.35 -9.63 -4.69
N GLY A 32 -14.38 -9.16 -3.99
CA GLY A 32 -14.26 -8.83 -2.57
C GLY A 32 -14.11 -10.08 -1.70
N ALA A 33 -13.69 -9.88 -0.44
CA ALA A 33 -13.51 -10.98 0.52
C ALA A 33 -14.76 -11.86 0.69
N GLN A 34 -15.94 -11.25 0.79
CA GLN A 34 -17.18 -11.99 0.97
C GLN A 34 -17.47 -12.95 -0.20
N GLU A 35 -17.29 -12.48 -1.43
CA GLU A 35 -17.52 -13.27 -2.64
C GLU A 35 -16.47 -14.37 -2.80
N TYR A 36 -15.19 -14.05 -2.53
CA TYR A 36 -14.13 -15.04 -2.53
C TYR A 36 -14.40 -16.19 -1.55
N HIS A 37 -14.82 -15.89 -0.31
CA HIS A 37 -15.11 -16.91 0.69
C HIS A 37 -16.37 -17.72 0.37
N ALA A 38 -17.40 -17.11 -0.21
CA ALA A 38 -18.63 -17.79 -0.60
C ALA A 38 -18.43 -18.77 -1.77
N PHE A 39 -17.50 -18.48 -2.68
CA PHE A 39 -17.28 -19.26 -3.90
C PHE A 39 -15.84 -19.80 -4.05
N ARG A 40 -15.12 -19.94 -2.93
CA ARG A 40 -13.71 -20.38 -2.89
C ARG A 40 -13.45 -21.66 -3.67
N ASP A 41 -14.40 -22.59 -3.65
CA ASP A 41 -14.28 -23.87 -4.36
C ASP A 41 -14.25 -23.72 -5.89
N LYS A 42 -14.77 -22.62 -6.43
CA LYS A 42 -14.78 -22.33 -7.87
C LYS A 42 -13.53 -21.58 -8.35
N PHE A 43 -12.74 -21.03 -7.43
CA PHE A 43 -11.66 -20.10 -7.73
C PHE A 43 -10.28 -20.69 -7.49
N ILE A 44 -9.32 -20.24 -8.29
CA ILE A 44 -7.89 -20.36 -8.06
C ILE A 44 -7.45 -18.97 -7.60
N LEU A 45 -6.98 -18.87 -6.36
CA LEU A 45 -6.41 -17.61 -5.88
C LEU A 45 -5.12 -17.33 -6.64
N LEU A 46 -5.04 -16.16 -7.27
CA LEU A 46 -3.81 -15.66 -7.88
C LEU A 46 -3.08 -14.74 -6.91
N GLU A 47 -3.81 -13.79 -6.32
CA GLU A 47 -3.23 -12.75 -5.47
C GLU A 47 -4.28 -12.22 -4.48
N ARG A 48 -3.86 -11.96 -3.25
CA ARG A 48 -4.66 -11.22 -2.27
C ARG A 48 -4.23 -9.76 -2.33
N ILE A 49 -5.18 -8.87 -2.55
CA ILE A 49 -4.98 -7.44 -2.63
C ILE A 49 -5.53 -6.85 -1.33
N ASP A 50 -4.63 -6.61 -0.40
CA ASP A 50 -4.96 -5.87 0.81
C ASP A 50 -4.87 -4.38 0.49
N PRO A 51 -5.96 -3.61 0.54
CA PRO A 51 -5.91 -2.19 0.21
C PRO A 51 -5.23 -1.35 1.30
N ALA A 52 -4.80 -2.00 2.38
CA ALA A 52 -3.84 -1.44 3.30
C ALA A 52 -2.44 -1.29 2.67
N ASP A 53 -2.16 -1.86 1.48
CA ASP A 53 -0.90 -1.66 0.76
C ASP A 53 -0.79 -0.30 0.05
N GLU A 54 -1.89 0.44 -0.15
CA GLU A 54 -1.80 1.86 -0.54
C GLU A 54 -1.48 2.77 0.66
N THR A 55 -1.52 2.23 1.88
CA THR A 55 -1.03 2.89 3.10
C THR A 55 -0.15 1.94 3.90
N ALA A 56 0.68 1.13 3.23
CA ALA A 56 1.79 0.48 3.89
C ALA A 56 2.83 1.55 4.23
N VAL A 57 2.45 2.44 5.17
CA VAL A 57 3.39 3.10 6.06
C VAL A 57 4.01 1.94 6.82
N SER A 58 5.09 1.42 6.23
CA SER A 58 5.81 0.26 6.68
C SER A 58 6.30 0.48 8.09
N ALA A 59 6.54 -0.63 8.79
CA ALA A 59 6.93 -0.80 10.19
C ALA A 59 8.23 -0.07 10.63
N PHE A 60 8.68 0.94 9.89
CA PHE A 60 9.68 1.89 10.35
C PHE A 60 9.07 2.79 11.43
N GLU A 61 9.28 2.42 12.69
CA GLU A 61 8.99 3.33 13.80
C GLU A 61 9.97 4.50 13.75
N LEU A 62 9.44 5.71 13.51
CA LEU A 62 10.16 6.95 13.72
C LEU A 62 10.51 7.06 15.20
N THR A 63 11.71 6.61 15.56
CA THR A 63 12.22 6.68 16.93
C THR A 63 13.29 7.75 17.03
N ASP A 64 13.51 8.27 18.24
CA ASP A 64 14.60 9.23 18.51
C ASP A 64 16.00 8.71 18.18
N LYS A 65 16.15 7.39 18.03
CA LYS A 65 17.40 6.71 17.72
C LYS A 65 17.67 6.57 16.22
N ALA A 66 16.66 6.71 15.36
CA ALA A 66 16.84 6.64 13.92
C ALA A 66 17.81 7.73 13.44
N SER A 67 18.77 7.34 12.61
CA SER A 67 19.73 8.22 11.95
C SER A 67 19.07 8.99 10.79
N VAL A 68 19.73 10.04 10.32
CA VAL A 68 19.27 10.84 9.16
C VAL A 68 19.18 9.97 7.90
N GLU A 69 20.17 9.09 7.69
CA GLU A 69 20.23 8.19 6.55
C GLU A 69 19.11 7.15 6.58
N GLU A 70 18.83 6.55 7.73
CA GLU A 70 17.73 5.58 7.88
C GLU A 70 16.36 6.22 7.58
N ILE A 71 16.14 7.45 8.05
CA ILE A 71 14.89 8.18 7.79
C ILE A 71 14.77 8.51 6.29
N MET A 72 15.83 9.00 5.66
CA MET A 72 15.81 9.31 4.22
C MET A 72 15.68 8.05 3.35
N HIS A 73 16.28 6.93 3.76
CA HIS A 73 16.12 5.64 3.07
C HIS A 73 14.68 5.13 3.18
N ALA A 74 14.07 5.23 4.36
CA ALA A 74 12.66 4.87 4.56
C ALA A 74 11.71 5.74 3.72
N VAL A 75 12.02 7.04 3.55
CA VAL A 75 11.28 7.93 2.65
C VAL A 75 11.47 7.51 1.18
N ASN A 76 12.69 7.23 0.74
CA ASN A 76 12.98 6.81 -0.63
C ASN A 76 12.37 5.46 -0.99
N ASP A 77 12.33 4.52 -0.05
CA ASP A 77 11.73 3.20 -0.22
C ASP A 77 10.18 3.24 -0.15
N GLY A 78 9.58 4.41 0.11
CA GLY A 78 8.14 4.56 0.27
C GLY A 78 7.60 3.95 1.56
N LEU A 79 8.46 3.63 2.53
CA LEU A 79 8.07 3.07 3.82
C LEU A 79 7.40 4.09 4.72
N ILE A 80 7.79 5.36 4.60
CA ILE A 80 7.13 6.51 5.26
C ILE A 80 7.02 7.66 4.26
N THR A 81 6.05 8.55 4.43
CA THR A 81 5.98 9.75 3.59
C THR A 81 6.99 10.80 4.07
N ALA A 82 7.48 11.62 3.13
CA ALA A 82 8.36 12.75 3.48
C ALA A 82 7.65 13.76 4.40
N GLU A 83 6.32 13.91 4.29
CA GLU A 83 5.51 14.76 5.15
C GLU A 83 5.42 14.24 6.59
N ASP A 84 5.22 12.94 6.77
CA ASP A 84 5.18 12.29 8.09
C ASP A 84 6.53 12.39 8.78
N ALA A 85 7.61 12.10 8.06
CA ALA A 85 8.98 12.25 8.55
C ALA A 85 9.28 13.70 8.96
N LEU A 86 8.83 14.68 8.16
CA LEU A 86 9.03 16.11 8.43
C LEU A 86 8.26 16.56 9.67
N THR A 87 7.01 16.12 9.80
CA THR A 87 6.14 16.43 10.95
C THR A 87 6.74 15.88 12.23
N PHE A 88 7.21 14.63 12.19
CA PHE A 88 7.90 14.00 13.32
C PHE A 88 9.19 14.73 13.70
N GLU A 89 10.03 15.07 12.73
CA GLU A 89 11.31 15.75 12.99
C GLU A 89 11.10 17.18 13.54
N LYS A 90 10.08 17.90 13.07
CA LYS A 90 9.69 19.22 13.59
C LYS A 90 9.11 19.15 15.01
N ALA A 91 8.46 18.05 15.37
CA ALA A 91 7.93 17.82 16.72
C ALA A 91 9.00 17.46 17.75
N ARG A 92 10.23 17.13 17.34
CA ARG A 92 11.33 16.82 18.26
C ARG A 92 11.73 18.03 19.09
N LYS A 93 12.13 17.76 20.35
CA LYS A 93 12.68 18.78 21.26
C LYS A 93 13.94 19.45 20.71
N ARG A 94 14.69 18.75 19.85
CA ARG A 94 15.86 19.26 19.12
C ARG A 94 15.80 18.78 17.67
N PRO A 95 15.16 19.54 16.77
CA PRO A 95 15.08 19.20 15.35
C PRO A 95 16.46 19.19 14.72
N ARG A 96 16.74 18.18 13.90
CA ARG A 96 17.96 18.09 13.11
C ARG A 96 17.78 18.92 11.84
N VAL A 97 18.33 20.14 11.83
CA VAL A 97 18.15 21.13 10.74
C VAL A 97 18.47 20.55 9.36
N THR A 98 19.52 19.73 9.24
CA THR A 98 19.92 19.09 7.98
C THR A 98 18.87 18.12 7.46
N LEU A 99 18.26 17.32 8.34
CA LEU A 99 17.20 16.37 7.97
C LEU A 99 15.92 17.11 7.58
N VAL A 100 15.56 18.17 8.32
CA VAL A 100 14.41 19.03 7.98
C VAL A 100 14.55 19.61 6.57
N ALA A 101 15.71 20.15 6.22
CA ALA A 101 15.95 20.72 4.89
C ALA A 101 15.89 19.66 3.78
N GLN A 102 16.42 18.46 4.03
CA GLN A 102 16.36 17.33 3.08
C GLN A 102 14.91 16.86 2.88
N LEU A 103 14.14 16.74 3.95
CA LEU A 103 12.74 16.34 3.90
C LEU A 103 11.86 17.39 3.21
N GLU A 104 12.07 18.69 3.45
CA GLU A 104 11.37 19.76 2.73
C GLU A 104 11.64 19.72 1.22
N THR A 105 12.89 19.44 0.83
CA THR A 105 13.26 19.25 -0.58
C THR A 105 12.57 18.02 -1.16
N ALA A 106 12.53 16.90 -0.42
CA ALA A 106 11.87 15.68 -0.84
C ALA A 106 10.35 15.85 -1.00
N VAL A 107 9.69 16.58 -0.09
CA VAL A 107 8.26 16.93 -0.20
C VAL A 107 8.01 17.77 -1.44
N HIS A 108 8.84 18.80 -1.69
CA HIS A 108 8.68 19.64 -2.88
C HIS A 108 8.83 18.83 -4.18
N LYS A 109 9.85 17.96 -4.25
CA LYS A 109 10.08 17.08 -5.39
C LYS A 109 8.94 16.08 -5.60
N ALA A 110 8.39 15.51 -4.53
CA ALA A 110 7.27 14.58 -4.63
C ALA A 110 6.00 15.25 -5.20
N ILE A 111 5.82 16.55 -4.98
CA ILE A 111 4.74 17.34 -5.58
C ILE A 111 5.02 17.59 -7.08
N GLU A 112 6.27 17.83 -7.46
CA GLU A 112 6.65 18.05 -8.86
C GLU A 112 6.60 16.77 -9.72
N ASP A 113 7.03 15.61 -9.17
CA ASP A 113 7.02 14.32 -9.87
C ASP A 113 5.60 13.69 -9.95
N GLY A 114 4.64 14.21 -9.18
CA GLY A 114 3.25 13.76 -9.15
C GLY A 114 2.27 14.55 -10.03
N ALA A 115 2.75 15.53 -10.82
CA ALA A 115 1.96 16.39 -11.72
C ALA A 115 2.16 16.02 -13.20
#